data_AF-A8PMZ3-F1
#
_entry.id   AF-A8PMZ3-F1
#
_cell.length_a   1.000
_cell.length_b   1.000
_cell.length_c   1.000
_cell.angle_alpha   90.00
_cell.angle_beta   90.00
_cell.angle_gamma   90.00
#
_symmetry.space_group_name_H-M   'P 1'
#
loop_
_entity.id
_entity.type
_entity.pdbx_description
1 polymer ?
#
loop_
_entity_poly.entity_id
_entity_poly.type
_entity_poly.pdbx_seq_one_letter_code
_entity_poly.pdbx_strand_id
1 'polypeptide(L)'
;MTAFISKGCIKIVGAKHDIKIAGAKHDIKIAGAKHDIKIAGAKHDIKIAGAKQDIKIVGAKHDIKIAGAKHDIKIAGAKHDIKIAGAKHDIKIAGAKHDIKIAGAKQDIKIVGAKQDIKIVGAKHDIKIAGAKHDIKIAGAKHDIKIAGAKHDIKIAGAKHDIKIAGAKHDIKIAGAKQDIKIVGAKHDIKIAGAVGKTKLQQSVDIPWINVPMLRRNHLSNIHHQFI
;
A
#
# COMPACT_ATOMS: atom_id res chain seq x y z
N MET A 1 -7.56 23.07 24.67
CA MET A 1 -7.90 21.71 24.23
C MET A 1 -9.35 21.55 24.56
N THR A 2 -10.20 21.24 23.59
CA THR A 2 -11.61 20.98 23.87
C THR A 2 -11.88 19.52 23.56
N ALA A 3 -12.10 18.74 24.62
CA ALA A 3 -12.46 17.34 24.53
C ALA A 3 -13.92 17.22 24.95
N PHE A 4 -14.76 16.77 24.03
CA PHE A 4 -16.17 16.50 24.30
C PHE A 4 -16.44 15.01 24.12
N ILE A 5 -17.06 14.43 25.13
CA ILE A 5 -17.69 13.12 25.04
C ILE A 5 -19.19 13.41 24.99
N SER A 6 -19.81 13.22 23.84
CA SER A 6 -21.25 13.42 23.65
C SER A 6 -21.77 12.37 22.68
N LYS A 7 -22.92 11.77 23.00
CA LYS A 7 -23.65 10.82 22.16
C LYS A 7 -22.77 9.72 21.55
N GLY A 8 -21.92 9.09 22.37
CA GLY A 8 -21.11 7.95 21.91
C GLY A 8 -20.03 8.31 20.88
N CYS A 9 -19.41 9.49 21.02
CA CYS A 9 -18.25 9.90 20.23
C CYS A 9 -17.23 10.64 21.11
N ILE A 10 -15.94 10.33 20.94
CA ILE A 10 -14.80 11.05 21.51
C ILE A 10 -14.36 12.10 20.50
N LYS A 11 -14.65 13.38 20.78
CA LYS A 11 -14.25 14.49 19.91
C LYS A 11 -13.16 15.34 20.58
N ILE A 12 -12.00 15.46 19.94
CA ILE A 12 -10.86 16.25 20.44
C ILE A 12 -10.48 17.29 19.38
N VAL A 13 -10.48 18.57 19.76
CA VAL A 13 -10.08 19.66 18.88
C VAL A 13 -8.93 20.45 19.49
N GLY A 14 -7.88 20.68 18.68
CA GLY A 14 -6.75 21.55 19.04
C GLY A 14 -5.94 21.06 20.24
N ALA A 15 -5.74 19.74 20.36
CA ALA A 15 -4.92 19.19 21.44
C ALA A 15 -3.49 19.75 21.36
N LYS A 16 -3.04 20.33 22.47
CA LYS A 16 -1.67 20.86 22.63
C LYS A 16 -0.72 19.82 23.20
N HIS A 17 -1.19 18.64 23.59
CA HIS A 17 -0.40 17.53 24.13
C HIS A 17 -0.76 16.24 23.40
N ASP A 18 -0.02 15.17 23.71
CA ASP A 18 -0.28 13.82 23.21
C ASP A 18 -1.72 13.38 23.50
N ILE A 19 -2.32 12.68 22.54
CA ILE A 19 -3.60 12.02 22.70
C ILE A 19 -3.36 10.52 22.82
N LYS A 20 -3.78 9.92 23.93
CA LYS A 20 -3.77 8.47 24.13
C LYS A 20 -5.20 7.99 24.37
N ILE A 21 -5.72 7.12 23.51
CA ILE A 21 -7.05 6.52 23.62
C ILE A 21 -6.92 5.01 23.55
N ALA A 22 -7.46 4.30 24.55
CA ALA A 22 -7.49 2.85 24.60
C ALA A 22 -8.92 2.34 24.73
N GLY A 23 -9.26 1.27 23.99
CA GLY A 23 -10.51 0.54 24.15
C GLY A 23 -11.78 1.33 23.82
N ALA A 24 -11.69 2.39 23.01
CA ALA A 24 -12.83 3.25 22.70
C ALA A 24 -13.98 2.42 22.12
N LYS A 25 -15.13 2.44 22.80
CA LYS A 25 -16.37 1.79 22.34
C LYS A 25 -17.16 2.65 21.35
N HIS A 26 -16.61 3.78 20.93
CA HIS A 26 -17.29 4.88 20.28
C HIS A 26 -16.40 5.48 19.19
N ASP A 27 -16.99 6.24 18.28
CA ASP A 27 -16.26 6.96 17.22
C ASP A 27 -15.23 7.91 17.82
N ILE A 28 -14.04 7.98 17.23
CA ILE A 28 -13.00 8.93 17.59
C ILE A 28 -12.87 9.98 16.48
N LYS A 29 -13.02 11.25 16.83
CA LYS A 29 -12.84 12.39 15.92
C LYS A 29 -11.79 13.34 16.49
N ILE A 30 -10.62 13.42 15.87
CA ILE A 30 -9.52 14.29 16.30
C ILE A 30 -9.22 15.31 15.20
N ALA A 31 -9.21 16.60 15.55
CA ALA A 31 -8.86 17.68 14.64
C ALA A 31 -7.76 18.57 15.22
N GLY A 32 -6.72 18.84 14.41
CA GLY A 32 -5.69 19.83 14.73
C GLY A 32 -4.79 19.47 15.92
N ALA A 33 -4.54 18.16 16.15
CA ALA A 33 -3.59 17.73 17.17
C ALA A 33 -2.19 18.26 16.85
N LYS A 34 -1.55 18.93 17.83
CA LYS A 34 -0.19 19.45 17.68
C LYS A 34 0.90 18.42 18.00
N HIS A 35 0.54 17.37 18.73
CA HIS A 35 1.43 16.29 19.20
C HIS A 35 0.88 14.91 18.83
N ASP A 36 1.52 13.85 19.32
CA ASP A 36 1.28 12.48 18.91
C ASP A 36 -0.17 12.03 19.19
N ILE A 37 -0.68 11.16 18.31
CA ILE A 37 -1.94 10.46 18.50
C ILE A 37 -1.66 8.95 18.60
N LYS A 38 -2.03 8.35 19.72
CA LYS A 38 -1.93 6.91 19.95
C LYS A 38 -3.32 6.35 20.27
N ILE A 39 -3.86 5.52 19.37
CA ILE A 39 -5.18 4.88 19.53
C ILE A 39 -4.99 3.36 19.50
N ALA A 40 -5.50 2.68 20.52
CA ALA A 40 -5.46 1.22 20.62
C ALA A 40 -6.87 0.64 20.84
N GLY A 41 -7.24 -0.38 20.08
CA GLY A 41 -8.46 -1.18 20.30
C GLY A 41 -9.77 -0.43 20.08
N ALA A 42 -9.81 0.56 19.17
CA ALA A 42 -11.03 1.27 18.83
C ALA A 42 -12.05 0.30 18.20
N LYS A 43 -13.27 0.27 18.77
CA LYS A 43 -14.35 -0.59 18.27
C LYS A 43 -15.13 0.04 17.12
N HIS A 44 -15.06 1.35 16.91
CA HIS A 44 -15.77 2.10 15.86
C HIS A 44 -14.80 2.99 15.08
N ASP A 45 -15.31 3.92 14.27
CA ASP A 45 -14.55 4.71 13.31
C ASP A 45 -13.51 5.61 13.98
N ILE A 46 -12.38 5.80 13.29
CA ILE A 46 -11.36 6.80 13.64
C ILE A 46 -11.26 7.82 12.51
N LYS A 47 -11.48 9.09 12.83
CA LYS A 47 -11.34 10.22 11.90
C LYS A 47 -10.34 11.22 12.48
N ILE A 48 -9.19 11.38 11.82
CA ILE A 48 -8.11 12.30 12.22
C ILE A 48 -7.87 13.31 11.10
N ALA A 49 -7.89 14.59 11.42
CA ALA A 49 -7.62 15.67 10.47
C ALA A 49 -6.55 16.63 11.02
N GLY A 50 -5.54 16.95 10.20
CA GLY A 50 -4.55 17.99 10.48
C GLY A 50 -3.61 17.68 11.65
N ALA A 51 -3.27 16.41 11.88
CA ALA A 51 -2.27 16.03 12.87
C ALA A 51 -0.89 16.58 12.48
N LYS A 52 -0.24 17.29 13.40
CA LYS A 52 1.08 17.86 13.17
C LYS A 52 2.22 16.92 13.50
N GLN A 53 1.99 15.86 14.29
CA GLN A 53 2.98 14.84 14.65
C GLN A 53 2.46 13.44 14.33
N ASP A 54 3.10 12.41 14.87
CA ASP A 54 2.88 11.01 14.52
C ASP A 54 1.49 10.51 14.89
N ILE A 55 0.95 9.62 14.05
CA ILE A 55 -0.29 8.88 14.30
C ILE A 55 0.05 7.39 14.40
N LYS A 56 -0.29 6.77 15.53
CA LYS A 56 -0.22 5.32 15.73
C LYS A 56 -1.60 4.77 16.06
N ILE A 57 -2.10 3.86 15.23
CA ILE A 57 -3.38 3.16 15.43
C ILE A 57 -3.14 1.65 15.44
N VAL A 58 -3.62 0.98 16.49
CA VAL A 58 -3.49 -0.49 16.61
C VAL A 58 -4.85 -1.11 16.90
N GLY A 59 -5.24 -2.12 16.12
CA GLY A 59 -6.42 -2.94 16.39
C GLY A 59 -7.76 -2.23 16.19
N ALA A 60 -7.87 -1.32 15.22
CA ALA A 60 -9.13 -0.69 14.86
C ALA A 60 -10.09 -1.73 14.24
N LYS A 61 -11.32 -1.81 14.77
CA LYS A 61 -12.33 -2.73 14.25
C LYS A 61 -13.12 -2.19 13.07
N HIS A 62 -13.22 -0.88 12.89
CA HIS A 62 -13.91 -0.21 11.78
C HIS A 62 -12.96 0.74 11.05
N ASP A 63 -13.51 1.69 10.31
CA ASP A 63 -12.78 2.49 9.33
C ASP A 63 -11.82 3.49 9.97
N ILE A 64 -10.69 3.69 9.29
CA ILE A 64 -9.71 4.71 9.63
C ILE A 64 -9.65 5.73 8.50
N LYS A 65 -9.94 7.00 8.80
CA LYS A 65 -9.76 8.12 7.89
C LYS A 65 -8.77 9.12 8.46
N ILE A 66 -7.66 9.34 7.76
CA ILE A 66 -6.63 10.32 8.11
C ILE A 66 -6.46 11.32 6.97
N ALA A 67 -6.53 12.61 7.29
CA ALA A 67 -6.30 13.68 6.32
C ALA A 67 -5.28 14.71 6.83
N GLY A 68 -4.31 15.06 5.98
CA GLY A 68 -3.36 16.15 6.24
C GLY A 68 -2.39 15.89 7.39
N ALA A 69 -1.98 14.64 7.61
CA ALA A 69 -0.94 14.31 8.58
C ALA A 69 0.42 14.88 8.12
N LYS A 70 1.10 15.62 9.01
CA LYS A 70 2.40 16.21 8.71
C LYS A 70 3.58 15.27 8.98
N HIS A 71 3.44 14.27 9.84
CA HIS A 71 4.48 13.26 10.13
C HIS A 71 3.94 11.83 9.91
N ASP A 72 4.57 10.83 10.51
CA ASP A 72 4.38 9.42 10.18
C ASP A 72 2.99 8.92 10.55
N ILE A 73 2.48 8.00 9.74
CA ILE A 73 1.27 7.22 10.04
C ILE A 73 1.65 5.75 10.17
N LYS A 74 1.35 5.15 11.32
CA LYS A 74 1.53 3.72 11.60
C LYS A 74 0.18 3.10 11.95
N ILE A 75 -0.31 2.19 11.12
CA ILE A 75 -1.57 1.46 11.34
C ILE A 75 -1.30 -0.05 11.36
N ALA A 76 -1.73 -0.73 12.42
CA ALA A 76 -1.61 -2.18 12.54
C ALA A 76 -2.94 -2.84 12.89
N GLY A 77 -3.29 -3.92 12.18
CA GLY A 77 -4.44 -4.77 12.50
C GLY A 77 -5.81 -4.11 12.29
N ALA A 78 -5.94 -3.22 11.30
CA ALA A 78 -7.23 -2.66 10.92
C ALA A 78 -8.12 -3.74 10.31
N LYS A 79 -9.36 -3.86 10.81
CA LYS A 79 -10.31 -4.85 10.31
C LYS A 79 -11.15 -4.36 9.14
N HIS A 80 -11.34 -3.06 8.95
CA HIS A 80 -12.03 -2.47 7.80
C HIS A 80 -11.12 -1.45 7.09
N ASP A 81 -11.71 -0.48 6.40
CA ASP A 81 -11.04 0.32 5.39
C ASP A 81 -10.09 1.35 5.99
N ILE A 82 -8.99 1.61 5.27
CA ILE A 82 -8.04 2.65 5.59
C ILE A 82 -8.03 3.67 4.46
N LYS A 83 -8.36 4.92 4.78
CA LYS A 83 -8.26 6.05 3.85
C LYS A 83 -7.29 7.11 4.39
N ILE A 84 -6.19 7.32 3.67
CA ILE A 84 -5.19 8.34 4.00
C ILE A 84 -5.08 9.34 2.85
N ALA A 85 -5.17 10.63 3.15
CA ALA A 85 -5.00 11.70 2.17
C ALA A 85 -4.01 12.77 2.65
N GLY A 86 -3.07 13.16 1.78
CA GLY A 86 -2.17 14.29 2.01
C GLY A 86 -1.15 14.09 3.14
N ALA A 87 -0.69 12.85 3.36
CA ALA A 87 0.40 12.58 4.30
C ALA A 87 1.71 13.16 3.77
N LYS A 88 2.45 13.88 4.62
CA LYS A 88 3.73 14.48 4.25
C LYS A 88 4.95 13.58 4.51
N HIS A 89 4.83 12.61 5.41
CA HIS A 89 5.88 11.63 5.73
C HIS A 89 5.35 10.21 5.56
N ASP A 90 6.05 9.23 6.14
CA ASP A 90 5.89 7.81 5.86
C ASP A 90 4.52 7.28 6.26
N ILE A 91 4.00 6.36 5.46
CA ILE A 91 2.83 5.56 5.78
C ILE A 91 3.24 4.11 5.93
N LYS A 92 2.99 3.52 7.10
CA LYS A 92 3.24 2.10 7.40
C LYS A 92 1.92 1.44 7.81
N ILE A 93 1.45 0.49 6.99
CA ILE A 93 0.22 -0.27 7.25
C ILE A 93 0.56 -1.77 7.31
N ALA A 94 0.13 -2.44 8.38
CA ALA A 94 0.32 -3.88 8.54
C ALA A 94 -0.99 -4.59 8.89
N GLY A 95 -1.31 -5.68 8.19
CA GLY A 95 -2.41 -6.59 8.51
C GLY A 95 -3.80 -5.99 8.33
N ALA A 96 -3.99 -5.12 7.34
CA ALA A 96 -5.32 -4.61 6.97
C ALA A 96 -6.16 -5.73 6.35
N LYS A 97 -7.41 -5.88 6.82
CA LYS A 97 -8.32 -6.92 6.29
C LYS A 97 -9.20 -6.46 5.13
N HIS A 98 -9.43 -5.16 4.98
CA HIS A 98 -10.18 -4.59 3.85
C HIS A 98 -9.32 -3.54 3.13
N ASP A 99 -9.96 -2.61 2.44
CA ASP A 99 -9.34 -1.80 1.40
C ASP A 99 -8.40 -0.74 1.98
N ILE A 100 -7.31 -0.47 1.26
CA ILE A 100 -6.38 0.60 1.56
C ILE A 100 -6.42 1.61 0.42
N LYS A 101 -6.80 2.85 0.74
CA LYS A 101 -6.74 3.98 -0.19
C LYS A 101 -5.80 5.07 0.32
N ILE A 102 -4.72 5.32 -0.42
CA ILE A 102 -3.75 6.38 -0.12
C ILE A 102 -3.70 7.37 -1.29
N ALA A 103 -3.83 8.66 -0.99
CA ALA A 103 -3.73 9.73 -1.98
C ALA A 103 -2.77 10.84 -1.54
N GLY A 104 -1.86 11.23 -2.44
CA GLY A 104 -0.98 12.40 -2.25
C GLY A 104 0.06 12.23 -1.13
N ALA A 105 0.57 11.01 -0.91
CA ALA A 105 1.66 10.78 0.01
C ALA A 105 2.95 11.40 -0.53
N LYS A 106 3.65 12.19 0.30
CA LYS A 106 4.90 12.83 -0.11
C LYS A 106 6.15 11.99 0.16
N GLN A 107 6.12 11.02 1.06
CA GLN A 107 7.23 10.11 1.36
C GLN A 107 6.77 8.65 1.19
N ASP A 108 7.52 7.71 1.76
CA ASP A 108 7.39 6.28 1.49
C ASP A 108 6.08 5.69 1.98
N ILE A 109 5.58 4.71 1.21
CA ILE A 109 4.44 3.89 1.58
C ILE A 109 4.90 2.44 1.74
N LYS A 110 4.69 1.87 2.92
CA LYS A 110 4.91 0.44 3.20
C LYS A 110 3.61 -0.22 3.63
N ILE A 111 3.17 -1.22 2.86
CA ILE A 111 1.98 -2.04 3.15
C ILE A 111 2.37 -3.50 3.24
N VAL A 112 2.01 -4.17 4.33
CA VAL A 112 2.28 -5.61 4.54
C VAL A 112 1.00 -6.35 4.93
N GLY A 113 0.71 -7.43 4.20
CA GLY A 113 -0.37 -8.37 4.55
C GLY A 113 -1.78 -7.79 4.38
N ALA A 114 -2.01 -6.95 3.37
CA ALA A 114 -3.34 -6.50 3.01
C ALA A 114 -4.17 -7.65 2.42
N LYS A 115 -5.39 -7.85 2.92
CA LYS A 115 -6.26 -8.91 2.43
C LYS A 115 -7.17 -8.49 1.29
N GLN A 116 -7.50 -7.22 1.11
CA GLN A 116 -8.30 -6.71 0.00
C GLN A 116 -7.49 -5.69 -0.81
N ASP A 117 -8.17 -4.81 -1.54
CA ASP A 117 -7.58 -3.98 -2.58
C ASP A 117 -6.69 -2.87 -2.01
N ILE A 118 -5.63 -2.55 -2.76
CA ILE A 118 -4.74 -1.42 -2.49
C ILE A 118 -4.84 -0.43 -3.63
N LYS A 119 -5.23 0.81 -3.32
CA LYS A 119 -5.22 1.94 -4.25
C LYS A 119 -4.31 3.05 -3.77
N ILE A 120 -3.26 3.35 -4.53
CA ILE A 120 -2.31 4.43 -4.26
C ILE A 120 -2.30 5.41 -5.43
N VAL A 121 -2.51 6.70 -5.15
CA VAL A 121 -2.50 7.77 -6.17
C VAL A 121 -1.57 8.90 -5.76
N GLY A 122 -0.65 9.27 -6.64
CA GLY A 122 0.21 10.45 -6.49
C GLY A 122 1.25 10.33 -5.37
N ALA A 123 1.82 9.14 -5.18
CA ALA A 123 2.95 8.95 -4.27
C ALA A 123 4.22 9.62 -4.83
N LYS A 124 4.90 10.42 -4.02
CA LYS A 124 6.12 11.11 -4.46
C LYS A 124 7.40 10.32 -4.22
N HIS A 125 7.44 9.36 -3.30
CA HIS A 125 8.59 8.47 -3.06
C HIS A 125 8.16 7.00 -3.17
N ASP A 126 8.89 6.11 -2.52
CA ASP A 126 8.86 4.68 -2.80
C ASP A 126 7.58 4.03 -2.29
N ILE A 127 7.13 3.01 -3.04
CA ILE A 127 6.01 2.16 -2.65
C ILE A 127 6.51 0.74 -2.46
N LYS A 128 6.35 0.19 -1.26
CA LYS A 128 6.63 -1.20 -0.94
C LYS A 128 5.36 -1.92 -0.48
N ILE A 129 4.93 -2.92 -1.25
CA ILE A 129 3.78 -3.77 -0.94
C ILE A 129 4.23 -5.22 -0.85
N ALA A 130 3.88 -5.90 0.25
CA ALA A 130 4.17 -7.32 0.43
C ALA A 130 2.94 -8.10 0.90
N GLY A 131 2.66 -9.23 0.23
CA GLY A 131 1.61 -10.18 0.63
C GLY A 131 0.19 -9.66 0.46
N ALA A 132 -0.06 -8.84 -0.58
CA ALA A 132 -1.41 -8.42 -0.93
C ALA A 132 -2.20 -9.60 -1.51
N LYS A 133 -3.42 -9.83 -1.00
CA LYS A 133 -4.26 -10.94 -1.47
C LYS A 133 -5.19 -10.57 -2.61
N HIS A 134 -5.52 -9.31 -2.85
CA HIS A 134 -6.33 -8.86 -3.99
C HIS A 134 -5.58 -7.77 -4.78
N ASP A 135 -6.31 -6.92 -5.50
CA ASP A 135 -5.77 -6.10 -6.56
C ASP A 135 -4.93 -4.93 -6.02
N ILE A 136 -3.89 -4.59 -6.78
CA ILE A 136 -3.05 -3.43 -6.52
C ILE A 136 -3.18 -2.46 -7.67
N LYS A 137 -3.63 -1.24 -7.37
CA LYS A 137 -3.68 -0.12 -8.31
C LYS A 137 -2.80 1.03 -7.84
N ILE A 138 -1.76 1.35 -8.61
CA ILE A 138 -0.85 2.46 -8.37
C ILE A 138 -0.89 3.42 -9.56
N ALA A 139 -1.10 4.71 -9.30
CA ALA A 139 -1.08 5.74 -10.33
C ALA A 139 -0.22 6.94 -9.93
N GLY A 140 0.64 7.40 -10.84
CA GLY A 140 1.45 8.61 -10.68
C GLY A 140 2.53 8.52 -9.60
N ALA A 141 3.14 7.34 -9.42
CA ALA A 141 4.27 7.17 -8.53
C ALA A 141 5.52 7.83 -9.12
N LYS A 142 6.21 8.66 -8.33
CA LYS A 142 7.40 9.36 -8.82
C LYS A 142 8.71 8.61 -8.59
N HIS A 143 8.78 7.65 -7.67
CA HIS A 143 9.97 6.82 -7.43
C HIS A 143 9.61 5.33 -7.50
N ASP A 144 10.40 4.47 -6.85
CA ASP A 144 10.41 3.04 -7.07
C ASP A 144 9.15 2.36 -6.55
N ILE A 145 8.71 1.33 -7.26
CA ILE A 145 7.62 0.46 -6.84
C ILE A 145 8.17 -0.95 -6.65
N LYS A 146 8.02 -1.49 -5.44
CA LYS A 146 8.33 -2.88 -5.12
C LYS A 146 7.09 -3.61 -4.63
N ILE A 147 6.67 -4.63 -5.38
CA ILE A 147 5.53 -5.50 -5.04
C ILE A 147 6.02 -6.95 -4.93
N ALA A 148 5.70 -7.61 -3.81
CA ALA A 148 6.04 -9.02 -3.60
C ALA A 148 4.83 -9.83 -3.13
N GLY A 149 4.59 -10.98 -3.75
CA GLY A 149 3.57 -11.95 -3.33
C GLY A 149 2.13 -11.46 -3.51
N ALA A 150 1.86 -10.69 -4.56
CA ALA A 150 0.50 -10.29 -4.92
C ALA A 150 -0.26 -11.49 -5.50
N LYS A 151 -1.46 -11.76 -5.00
CA LYS A 151 -2.25 -12.91 -5.47
C LYS A 151 -3.21 -12.59 -6.62
N HIS A 152 -3.57 -11.34 -6.87
CA HIS A 152 -4.42 -10.93 -8.00
C HIS A 152 -3.74 -9.84 -8.82
N ASP A 153 -4.51 -9.02 -9.51
CA ASP A 153 -4.05 -8.15 -10.58
C ASP A 153 -3.22 -6.99 -10.05
N ILE A 154 -2.20 -6.61 -10.82
CA ILE A 154 -1.39 -5.42 -10.58
C ILE A 154 -1.58 -4.45 -11.74
N LYS A 155 -2.06 -3.25 -11.44
CA LYS A 155 -2.13 -2.13 -12.38
C LYS A 155 -1.27 -0.96 -11.93
N ILE A 156 -0.24 -0.62 -12.71
CA ILE A 156 0.65 0.53 -12.47
C ILE A 156 0.56 1.48 -13.66
N ALA A 157 0.33 2.76 -13.41
CA ALA A 157 0.32 3.80 -14.43
C ALA A 157 1.17 5.02 -14.05
N GLY A 158 2.01 5.49 -14.97
CA GLY A 158 2.79 6.72 -14.83
C GLY A 158 3.89 6.66 -13.76
N ALA A 159 4.52 5.50 -13.61
CA ALA A 159 5.70 5.35 -12.74
C ALA A 159 6.93 6.00 -13.39
N LYS A 160 7.66 6.83 -12.66
CA LYS A 160 8.85 7.50 -13.21
C LYS A 160 10.17 6.76 -12.99
N HIS A 161 10.23 5.85 -12.02
CA HIS A 161 11.43 5.06 -11.71
C HIS A 161 11.11 3.55 -11.74
N ASP A 162 11.97 2.74 -11.11
CA ASP A 162 11.99 1.30 -11.27
C ASP A 162 10.70 0.64 -10.78
N ILE A 163 10.28 -0.41 -11.49
CA ILE A 163 9.21 -1.31 -11.05
C ILE A 163 9.80 -2.69 -10.83
N LYS A 164 9.67 -3.22 -9.62
CA LYS A 164 10.08 -4.58 -9.23
C LYS A 164 8.89 -5.36 -8.72
N ILE A 165 8.45 -6.36 -9.47
CA ILE A 165 7.33 -7.25 -9.11
C ILE A 165 7.85 -8.68 -8.98
N ALA A 166 7.54 -9.34 -7.85
CA ALA A 166 7.91 -10.73 -7.61
C ALA A 166 6.72 -11.56 -7.12
N GLY A 167 6.49 -12.73 -7.72
CA GLY A 167 5.50 -13.71 -7.29
C GLY A 167 4.05 -13.24 -7.46
N ALA A 168 3.76 -12.50 -8.54
CA ALA A 168 2.40 -12.14 -8.90
C ALA A 168 1.68 -13.36 -9.50
N LYS A 169 0.48 -13.68 -9.00
CA LYS A 169 -0.24 -14.85 -9.51
C LYS A 169 -1.17 -14.58 -10.68
N HIS A 170 -1.62 -13.34 -10.89
CA HIS A 170 -2.51 -12.96 -12.00
C HIS A 170 -1.88 -11.83 -12.84
N ASP A 171 -2.71 -11.09 -13.58
CA ASP A 171 -2.29 -10.19 -14.63
C ASP A 171 -1.51 -8.99 -14.10
N ILE A 172 -0.51 -8.57 -14.88
CA ILE A 172 0.25 -7.35 -14.65
C ILE A 172 0.03 -6.39 -15.81
N LYS A 173 -0.46 -5.18 -15.52
CA LYS A 173 -0.64 -4.09 -16.48
C LYS A 173 0.20 -2.89 -16.05
N ILE A 174 1.22 -2.55 -16.83
CA ILE A 174 2.09 -1.39 -16.59
C ILE A 174 1.98 -0.43 -17.78
N ALA A 175 1.71 0.85 -17.52
CA ALA A 175 1.65 1.88 -18.56
C ALA A 175 2.49 3.11 -18.18
N GLY A 176 3.27 3.63 -19.13
CA GLY A 176 4.01 4.88 -18.98
C GLY A 176 5.14 4.83 -17.95
N ALA A 177 5.83 3.69 -17.84
CA ALA A 177 7.02 3.54 -16.99
C ALA A 177 8.24 4.17 -17.67
N LYS A 178 8.98 5.05 -16.98
CA LYS A 178 10.14 5.72 -17.59
C LYS A 178 11.47 5.00 -17.40
N GLN A 179 11.55 4.09 -16.44
CA GLN A 179 12.78 3.37 -16.08
C GLN A 179 12.53 1.85 -16.08
N ASP A 180 13.43 1.09 -15.47
CA ASP A 180 13.51 -0.35 -15.59
C ASP A 180 12.32 -1.08 -14.96
N ILE A 181 11.87 -2.13 -15.64
CA ILE A 181 10.83 -3.05 -15.16
C ILE A 181 11.46 -4.42 -14.96
N LYS A 182 11.38 -4.97 -13.75
CA LYS A 182 11.75 -6.35 -13.43
C LYS A 182 10.54 -7.10 -12.89
N ILE A 183 10.13 -8.15 -13.58
CA ILE A 183 9.04 -9.04 -13.17
C ILE A 183 9.56 -10.46 -13.05
N VAL A 184 9.39 -11.08 -11.88
CA VAL A 184 9.81 -12.47 -11.60
C VAL A 184 8.65 -13.28 -11.06
N GLY A 185 8.44 -14.49 -11.58
CA GLY A 185 7.44 -15.45 -11.10
C GLY A 185 6.00 -15.00 -11.33
N ALA A 186 5.73 -14.27 -12.41
CA ALA A 186 4.38 -14.03 -12.89
C ALA A 186 3.83 -15.30 -13.55
N LYS A 187 2.59 -15.67 -13.24
CA LYS A 187 1.92 -16.86 -13.79
C LYS A 187 0.99 -16.59 -14.98
N HIS A 188 0.46 -15.37 -15.08
CA HIS A 188 -0.47 -14.95 -16.13
C HIS A 188 0.09 -13.75 -16.91
N ASP A 189 -0.77 -13.08 -17.67
CA ASP A 189 -0.41 -12.11 -18.69
C ASP A 189 0.33 -10.89 -18.13
N ILE A 190 1.30 -10.43 -18.91
CA ILE A 190 2.02 -9.19 -18.66
C ILE A 190 1.81 -8.26 -19.85
N LYS A 191 1.17 -7.11 -19.61
CA LYS A 191 0.97 -6.05 -20.59
C LYS A 191 1.75 -4.81 -20.16
N ILE A 192 2.74 -4.42 -20.96
CA ILE A 192 3.57 -3.24 -20.74
C ILE A 192 3.40 -2.32 -21.95
N ALA A 193 2.99 -1.07 -21.72
CA ALA A 193 2.79 -0.07 -22.76
C ALA A 193 3.52 1.23 -22.44
N GLY A 194 4.22 1.81 -23.42
CA GLY A 194 4.93 3.08 -23.27
C GLY A 194 6.03 3.05 -22.20
N ALA A 195 6.71 1.90 -22.06
CA ALA A 195 7.90 1.80 -21.22
C ALA A 195 9.14 2.26 -22.01
N VAL A 196 9.98 3.09 -21.39
CA VAL A 196 11.22 3.62 -22.01
C VAL A 196 12.47 2.91 -21.48
N GLY A 197 12.42 2.36 -20.26
CA GLY A 197 13.55 1.65 -19.64
C GLY A 197 13.64 0.18 -20.02
N LYS A 198 14.66 -0.52 -19.49
CA LYS A 198 14.88 -1.94 -19.77
C LYS A 198 13.81 -2.78 -19.10
N THR A 199 13.30 -3.77 -19.83
CA THR A 199 12.34 -4.74 -19.28
C THR A 199 13.00 -6.11 -19.13
N LYS A 200 12.94 -6.68 -17.93
CA LYS A 200 13.39 -8.05 -17.62
C LYS A 200 12.21 -8.86 -17.09
N LEU A 201 11.86 -9.93 -17.79
CA LEU A 201 10.79 -10.86 -17.42
C LEU A 201 11.39 -12.24 -17.14
N GLN A 202 11.06 -12.82 -15.99
CA GLN A 202 11.42 -14.19 -15.63
C GLN A 202 10.15 -14.90 -15.15
N GLN A 203 9.44 -15.57 -16.05
CA GLN A 203 8.21 -16.29 -15.73
C GLN A 203 8.52 -17.69 -15.17
N SER A 204 7.64 -18.19 -14.30
CA SER A 204 7.66 -19.60 -13.89
C SER A 204 6.86 -20.40 -14.91
N VAL A 205 7.51 -21.25 -15.70
CA VAL A 205 6.83 -22.17 -16.61
C VAL A 205 6.30 -23.35 -15.78
N ASP A 206 5.00 -23.36 -15.46
CA ASP A 206 4.34 -24.54 -14.89
C ASP A 206 4.17 -25.55 -16.04
N ILE A 207 5.06 -26.55 -16.15
CA ILE A 207 4.89 -27.67 -17.10
C ILE A 207 3.95 -28.69 -16.42
N PRO A 208 2.71 -28.91 -16.89
CA PRO A 208 1.86 -29.95 -16.34
C PRO A 208 2.35 -31.30 -16.86
N TRP A 209 2.93 -32.10 -15.96
CA TRP A 209 3.14 -33.56 -16.05
C TRP A 209 3.30 -34.17 -17.45
N ILE A 210 4.53 -34.17 -17.95
CA ILE A 210 5.01 -35.24 -18.83
C ILE A 210 6.01 -36.05 -18.01
N ASN A 211 5.60 -37.26 -17.63
CA ASN A 211 6.46 -38.29 -17.06
C ASN A 211 7.32 -38.86 -18.19
N VAL A 212 8.49 -38.25 -18.46
CA VAL A 212 9.51 -38.85 -19.34
C VAL A 212 10.80 -38.95 -18.52
N PRO A 213 11.37 -40.16 -18.35
CA PRO A 213 12.60 -40.35 -17.61
C PRO A 213 13.79 -39.79 -18.41
N MET A 214 14.75 -39.22 -17.68
CA MET A 214 16.09 -38.80 -18.12
C MET A 214 16.19 -37.99 -19.43
N LEU A 215 16.38 -36.67 -19.29
CA LEU A 215 17.42 -35.91 -20.01
C LEU A 215 17.58 -34.53 -19.37
N ARG A 216 18.83 -34.12 -19.15
CA ARG A 216 19.23 -32.92 -18.40
C ARG A 216 18.49 -31.67 -18.88
N ARG A 217 17.75 -31.03 -17.97
CA ARG A 217 17.05 -29.76 -18.20
C ARG A 217 18.04 -28.59 -18.18
N ASN A 218 18.42 -28.12 -19.36
CA ASN A 218 18.88 -26.75 -19.60
C ASN A 218 17.81 -26.05 -20.44
N HIS A 219 17.17 -24.98 -19.94
CA HIS A 219 16.72 -23.87 -20.79
C HIS A 219 16.45 -22.62 -19.95
N LEU A 220 17.40 -21.68 -20.01
CA LEU A 220 17.25 -20.27 -19.64
C LEU A 220 16.66 -19.54 -20.87
N SER A 221 15.40 -19.14 -20.85
CA SER A 221 14.87 -18.22 -21.85
C SER A 221 15.15 -16.78 -21.43
N ASN A 222 16.31 -16.27 -21.86
CA ASN A 222 16.67 -14.87 -21.71
C ASN A 222 16.01 -14.07 -22.86
N ILE A 223 14.77 -13.61 -22.67
CA ILE A 223 14.11 -12.75 -23.67
C ILE A 223 14.68 -11.34 -23.55
N HIS A 224 15.72 -11.05 -24.34
CA HIS A 224 16.17 -9.69 -24.62
C HIS A 224 15.22 -9.04 -25.62
N HIS A 225 14.22 -8.29 -25.14
CA HIS A 225 13.58 -7.28 -25.98
C HIS A 225 14.36 -5.97 -25.85
N GLN A 226 15.26 -5.72 -26.81
CA GLN A 226 15.63 -4.36 -27.18
C GLN A 226 14.51 -3.82 -28.07
N PHE A 227 13.80 -2.79 -27.63
CA PHE A 227 13.06 -1.91 -28.52
C PHE A 227 13.76 -0.56 -28.50
N ILE A 228 14.14 -0.09 -29.69
CA ILE A 228 14.64 1.26 -29.98
C ILE A 228 13.49 2.25 -29.76
#